data_AF-A0AAE9FAI0-F1
#
_entry.id   AF-A0AAE9FAI0-F1
#
_cell.length_a   1.000
_cell.length_b   1.000
_cell.length_c   1.000
_cell.angle_alpha   90.00
_cell.angle_beta   90.00
_cell.angle_gamma   90.00
#
_symmetry.space_group_name_H-M   'P 1'
#
loop_
_entity.id
_entity.type
_entity.pdbx_description
1 polymer ?
#
loop_
_entity_poly.entity_id
_entity_poly.type
_entity_poly.pdbx_seq_one_letter_code
_entity_poly.pdbx_strand_id
1 'polypeptide(L)'
;MEQDKLLTLVFTFLLLCLTVIDTASDAANKGVYKVYSSGVPCIIVQADIYLYLTYQTSDSEKDVVVHVPTSSTADTAVSTCDTYIATAGMSVPAQLLRINLYHMAGWTIDLGFTEDKRFKTEGKEFTLFQVNVTANFSSDPSSFPNAKYPTQSYNLHIDPNNLSDLSGSIYADIGNSYYCPSEQKYAINDDVA
;
A
#
# COMPACT_ATOMS: atom_id res chain seq x y z
N MET A 1 38.41 -18.42 46.33
CA MET A 1 38.63 -17.42 45.26
C MET A 1 38.44 -18.09 43.90
N GLU A 2 37.26 -18.67 43.65
CA GLU A 2 37.00 -19.45 42.42
C GLU A 2 35.51 -19.43 42.03
N GLN A 3 34.59 -19.26 42.99
CA GLN A 3 33.15 -19.12 42.70
C GLN A 3 32.72 -17.75 42.14
N ASP A 4 33.44 -16.66 42.42
CA ASP A 4 33.03 -15.30 42.00
C ASP A 4 33.27 -15.01 40.51
N LYS A 5 34.16 -15.78 39.86
CA LYS A 5 34.45 -15.60 38.42
C LYS A 5 33.40 -16.24 37.51
N LEU A 6 32.71 -17.28 38.00
CA LEU A 6 31.69 -18.00 37.22
C LEU A 6 30.38 -17.20 37.14
N LEU A 7 30.00 -16.50 38.21
CA LEU A 7 28.76 -15.72 38.26
C LEU A 7 28.82 -14.47 37.35
N THR A 8 30.01 -13.87 37.24
CA THR A 8 30.22 -12.66 36.42
C THR A 8 30.19 -12.99 34.92
N LEU A 9 30.67 -14.17 34.51
CA LEU A 9 30.70 -14.56 33.10
C LEU A 9 29.30 -14.90 32.54
N VAL A 10 28.41 -15.43 33.38
CA VAL A 10 27.03 -15.77 33.00
C VAL A 10 26.16 -14.51 32.83
N PHE A 11 26.39 -13.48 33.65
CA PHE A 11 25.64 -12.22 33.55
C PHE A 11 25.99 -11.42 32.29
N THR A 12 27.25 -11.45 31.83
CA THR A 12 27.65 -10.74 30.60
C THR A 12 27.12 -11.42 29.33
N PHE A 13 26.93 -12.75 29.36
CA PHE A 13 26.33 -13.48 28.24
C PHE A 13 24.82 -13.25 28.14
N LEU A 14 24.13 -13.09 29.29
CA LEU A 14 22.70 -12.78 29.31
C LEU A 14 22.38 -11.35 28.84
N LEU A 15 23.28 -10.39 29.10
CA LEU A 15 23.11 -9.00 28.64
C LEU A 15 23.39 -8.79 27.14
N LEU A 16 24.13 -9.69 26.48
CA LEU A 16 24.38 -9.59 25.03
C LEU A 16 23.25 -10.15 24.16
N CYS A 17 22.30 -10.90 24.74
CA CYS A 17 21.14 -11.42 24.01
C CYS A 17 19.96 -10.42 23.93
N LEU A 18 20.04 -9.27 24.58
CA LEU A 18 18.93 -8.31 24.67
C LEU A 18 18.97 -7.17 23.65
N THR A 19 19.96 -7.11 22.75
CA THR A 19 20.08 -6.01 21.77
C THR A 19 19.63 -6.35 20.35
N VAL A 20 18.84 -7.41 20.16
CA VAL A 20 18.32 -7.78 18.83
C VAL A 20 16.81 -8.06 18.88
N ILE A 21 16.03 -7.14 19.44
CA ILE A 21 14.56 -7.19 19.37
C ILE A 21 14.02 -5.78 19.14
N ASP A 22 14.24 -5.23 17.96
CA ASP A 22 13.44 -4.08 17.49
C ASP A 22 13.04 -4.16 16.02
N THR A 23 13.51 -5.16 15.26
CA THR A 23 13.18 -5.32 13.83
C THR A 23 12.03 -6.28 13.54
N ALA A 24 11.60 -7.11 14.51
CA ALA A 24 10.57 -8.13 14.29
C ALA A 24 9.13 -7.64 14.59
N SER A 25 8.97 -6.56 15.36
CA SER A 25 7.65 -6.06 15.78
C SER A 25 6.92 -5.34 14.65
N ASP A 26 7.63 -4.56 13.86
CA ASP A 26 7.02 -3.63 12.89
C ASP A 26 6.56 -4.32 11.59
N ALA A 27 7.03 -5.54 11.34
CA ALA A 27 6.66 -6.33 10.16
C ALA A 27 5.38 -7.15 10.35
N ALA A 28 5.02 -7.50 11.60
CA ALA A 28 3.94 -8.46 11.87
C ALA A 28 2.54 -7.93 11.51
N ASN A 29 2.37 -6.61 11.43
CA ASN A 29 1.09 -5.96 11.17
C ASN A 29 0.94 -5.43 9.74
N LYS A 30 1.90 -5.71 8.84
CA LYS A 30 1.91 -5.20 7.47
C LYS A 30 1.57 -6.30 6.48
N GLY A 31 0.71 -6.00 5.50
CA GLY A 31 0.53 -6.86 4.35
C GLY A 31 1.78 -6.87 3.48
N VAL A 32 2.07 -8.00 2.83
CA VAL A 32 3.21 -8.15 1.91
C VAL A 32 2.70 -8.62 0.55
N TYR A 33 2.84 -7.77 -0.45
CA TYR A 33 2.32 -7.97 -1.79
C TYR A 33 3.47 -8.01 -2.78
N LYS A 34 3.51 -9.05 -3.62
CA LYS A 34 4.61 -9.29 -4.57
C LYS A 34 4.07 -9.59 -5.95
N VAL A 35 4.69 -9.00 -6.96
CA VAL A 35 4.41 -9.27 -8.38
C VAL A 35 5.70 -9.78 -9.02
N TYR A 36 5.60 -10.82 -9.83
CA TYR A 36 6.74 -11.49 -10.44
C TYR A 36 6.60 -11.52 -11.96
N SER A 37 7.73 -11.37 -12.65
CA SER A 37 7.88 -11.71 -14.07
C SER A 37 9.00 -12.73 -14.20
N SER A 38 8.70 -13.88 -14.82
CA SER A 38 9.68 -14.95 -15.04
C SER A 38 10.46 -15.38 -13.77
N GLY A 39 9.79 -15.35 -12.61
CA GLY A 39 10.38 -15.71 -11.31
C GLY A 39 11.19 -14.60 -10.63
N VAL A 40 11.35 -13.43 -11.26
CA VAL A 40 12.00 -12.25 -10.68
C VAL A 40 10.93 -11.28 -10.16
N PRO A 41 11.00 -10.83 -8.89
CA PRO A 41 10.06 -9.85 -8.38
C PRO A 41 10.31 -8.49 -9.04
N CYS A 42 9.25 -7.87 -9.55
CA CYS A 42 9.29 -6.50 -10.09
C CYS A 42 8.66 -5.50 -9.12
N ILE A 43 7.62 -5.92 -8.37
CA ILE A 43 6.99 -5.11 -7.33
C ILE A 43 7.05 -5.88 -6.02
N ILE A 44 7.48 -5.19 -4.96
CA ILE A 44 7.36 -5.65 -3.58
C ILE A 44 6.82 -4.48 -2.76
N VAL A 45 5.61 -4.61 -2.24
CA VAL A 45 5.00 -3.63 -1.33
C VAL A 45 4.79 -4.29 0.02
N GLN A 46 5.30 -3.67 1.07
CA GLN A 46 5.02 -4.03 2.45
C GLN A 46 4.44 -2.81 3.16
N ALA A 47 3.15 -2.86 3.50
CA ALA A 47 2.44 -1.71 4.04
C ALA A 47 1.33 -2.13 5.01
N ASP A 48 1.05 -1.24 5.97
CA ASP A 48 -0.18 -1.25 6.76
C ASP A 48 -1.13 -0.23 6.13
N ILE A 49 -2.29 -0.68 5.65
CA ILE A 49 -3.16 0.13 4.79
C ILE A 49 -4.52 0.30 5.47
N TYR A 50 -4.94 1.56 5.59
CA TYR A 50 -6.27 1.94 6.05
C TYR A 50 -6.98 2.71 4.95
N LEU A 51 -8.23 2.32 4.67
CA LEU A 51 -9.12 3.03 3.76
C LEU A 51 -10.11 3.85 4.60
N TYR A 52 -10.02 5.17 4.49
CA TYR A 52 -10.98 6.10 5.09
C TYR A 52 -12.00 6.45 4.00
N LEU A 53 -13.19 5.88 4.08
CA LEU A 53 -14.20 5.94 3.02
C LEU A 53 -15.49 6.54 3.54
N THR A 54 -16.21 7.22 2.65
CA THR A 54 -17.60 7.64 2.88
C THR A 54 -18.50 6.86 1.93
N TYR A 55 -19.55 6.23 2.46
CA TYR A 55 -20.55 5.54 1.64
C TYR A 55 -21.95 6.10 1.87
N GLN A 56 -22.75 6.13 0.81
CA GLN A 56 -24.11 6.65 0.88
C GLN A 56 -25.10 5.55 1.26
N THR A 57 -26.08 5.93 2.07
CA THR A 57 -27.31 5.17 2.34
C THR A 57 -28.50 5.91 1.73
N SER A 58 -29.72 5.40 1.90
CA SER A 58 -30.92 6.06 1.37
C SER A 58 -31.22 7.41 2.02
N ASP A 59 -30.76 7.63 3.25
CA ASP A 59 -31.11 8.78 4.09
C ASP A 59 -29.91 9.62 4.56
N SER A 60 -28.69 9.09 4.46
CA SER A 60 -27.49 9.70 5.03
C SER A 60 -26.20 9.24 4.36
N GLU A 61 -25.09 9.92 4.66
CA GLU A 61 -23.73 9.46 4.37
C GLU A 61 -23.07 8.92 5.65
N LYS A 62 -22.21 7.92 5.49
CA LYS A 62 -21.53 7.26 6.61
C LYS A 62 -20.05 7.13 6.34
N ASP A 63 -19.26 7.62 7.29
CA ASP A 63 -17.81 7.47 7.28
C ASP A 63 -17.40 6.15 7.95
N VAL A 64 -16.48 5.45 7.32
CA VAL A 64 -15.97 4.16 7.76
C VAL A 64 -14.46 4.09 7.58
N VAL A 65 -13.82 3.36 8.48
CA VAL A 65 -12.40 3.01 8.36
C VAL A 65 -12.32 1.51 8.14
N VAL A 66 -11.75 1.12 7.00
CA VAL A 66 -11.49 -0.28 6.66
C VAL A 66 -10.00 -0.53 6.79
N HIS A 67 -9.62 -1.38 7.74
CA HIS A 67 -8.26 -1.88 7.83
C HIS A 67 -8.07 -3.01 6.83
N VAL A 68 -7.09 -2.90 5.93
CA VAL A 68 -6.79 -3.94 4.95
C VAL A 68 -6.15 -5.14 5.68
N PRO A 69 -6.77 -6.32 5.67
CA PRO A 69 -6.23 -7.46 6.40
C PRO A 69 -4.85 -7.85 5.84
N THR A 70 -3.92 -8.23 6.72
CA THR A 70 -2.58 -8.69 6.31
C THR A 70 -2.60 -9.99 5.50
N SER A 71 -3.70 -10.76 5.57
CA SER A 71 -3.96 -11.94 4.74
C SER A 71 -4.44 -11.62 3.32
N SER A 72 -4.63 -10.34 2.98
CA SER A 72 -4.95 -9.90 1.61
C SER A 72 -3.80 -10.23 0.67
N THR A 73 -4.09 -10.51 -0.60
CA THR A 73 -3.10 -11.04 -1.53
C THR A 73 -3.04 -10.24 -2.82
N ALA A 74 -1.85 -10.21 -3.45
CA ALA A 74 -1.73 -9.72 -4.81
C ALA A 74 -2.56 -10.60 -5.76
N ASP A 75 -3.32 -9.97 -6.65
CA ASP A 75 -4.04 -10.63 -7.73
C ASP A 75 -3.06 -10.95 -8.85
N THR A 76 -2.62 -12.20 -8.95
CA THR A 76 -1.65 -12.63 -9.97
C THR A 76 -2.21 -12.69 -11.38
N ALA A 77 -3.54 -12.61 -11.56
CA ALA A 77 -4.16 -12.60 -12.88
C ALA A 77 -4.21 -11.19 -13.49
N VAL A 78 -4.16 -10.15 -12.65
CA VAL A 78 -4.23 -8.74 -13.08
C VAL A 78 -2.92 -7.98 -12.86
N SER A 79 -2.21 -8.27 -11.78
CA SER A 79 -0.93 -7.63 -11.47
C SER A 79 0.11 -8.00 -12.52
N THR A 80 0.88 -7.01 -12.97
CA THR A 80 1.86 -7.20 -14.04
C THR A 80 3.05 -6.27 -13.87
N CYS A 81 4.23 -6.75 -14.27
CA CYS A 81 5.46 -5.97 -14.28
C CYS A 81 5.55 -5.00 -15.45
N ASP A 82 4.74 -5.20 -16.49
CA ASP A 82 4.75 -4.39 -17.70
C ASP A 82 3.32 -4.20 -18.19
N THR A 83 2.88 -2.95 -18.28
CA THR A 83 1.61 -2.55 -18.86
C THR A 83 1.65 -1.09 -19.30
N TYR A 84 0.53 -0.63 -19.84
CA TYR A 84 0.26 0.78 -20.07
C TYR A 84 -1.02 1.15 -19.34
N ILE A 85 -0.98 2.21 -18.54
CA ILE A 85 -2.17 2.74 -17.88
C ILE A 85 -2.48 4.12 -18.46
N ALA A 86 -3.75 4.32 -18.83
CA ALA A 86 -4.25 5.59 -19.32
C ALA A 86 -4.62 6.49 -18.13
N THR A 87 -3.96 7.65 -18.01
CA THR A 87 -4.24 8.67 -16.99
C THR A 87 -4.08 10.06 -17.61
N ALA A 88 -4.90 11.04 -17.21
CA ALA A 88 -4.83 12.43 -17.71
C ALA A 88 -4.75 12.56 -19.25
N GLY A 89 -5.41 11.65 -19.99
CA GLY A 89 -5.38 11.63 -21.46
C GLY A 89 -4.09 11.08 -22.09
N MET A 90 -3.16 10.53 -21.30
CA MET A 90 -1.91 9.94 -21.76
C MET A 90 -1.78 8.47 -21.38
N SER A 91 -1.06 7.73 -22.23
CA SER A 91 -0.64 6.36 -21.94
C SER A 91 0.72 6.38 -21.22
N VAL A 92 0.78 5.73 -20.06
CA VAL A 92 1.96 5.70 -19.18
C VAL A 92 2.48 4.27 -19.09
N PRO A 93 3.75 3.99 -19.47
CA PRO A 93 4.40 2.73 -19.18
C PRO A 93 4.43 2.50 -17.67
N ALA A 94 3.95 1.35 -17.21
CA ALA A 94 3.70 1.13 -15.80
C ALA A 94 3.89 -0.33 -15.38
N GLN A 95 4.08 -0.49 -14.07
CA GLN A 95 3.88 -1.75 -13.36
C GLN A 95 2.60 -1.63 -12.52
N LEU A 96 1.80 -2.69 -12.46
CA LEU A 96 0.52 -2.69 -11.77
C LEU A 96 0.52 -3.78 -10.69
N LEU A 97 0.20 -3.38 -9.46
CA LEU A 97 -0.16 -4.28 -8.37
C LEU A 97 -1.65 -4.11 -8.07
N ARG A 98 -2.43 -5.19 -8.20
CA ARG A 98 -3.79 -5.28 -7.65
C ARG A 98 -3.76 -6.12 -6.38
N ILE A 99 -4.37 -5.64 -5.32
CA ILE A 99 -4.54 -6.34 -4.03
C ILE A 99 -6.01 -6.71 -3.90
N ASN A 100 -6.30 -7.99 -3.68
CA ASN A 100 -7.62 -8.49 -3.31
C ASN A 100 -7.74 -8.54 -1.78
N LEU A 101 -8.75 -7.89 -1.23
CA LEU A 101 -8.95 -7.83 0.24
C LEU A 101 -9.51 -9.17 0.75
N TYR A 102 -8.86 -9.72 1.78
CA TYR A 102 -9.26 -11.01 2.37
C TYR A 102 -10.65 -10.93 3.02
N HIS A 103 -11.51 -11.93 2.73
CA HIS A 103 -12.93 -11.99 3.15
C HIS A 103 -13.81 -10.81 2.70
N MET A 104 -13.35 -9.97 1.77
CA MET A 104 -14.12 -8.84 1.24
C MET A 104 -14.27 -8.99 -0.27
N ALA A 105 -15.20 -9.85 -0.70
CA ALA A 105 -15.33 -10.24 -2.10
C ALA A 105 -15.57 -9.03 -3.02
N GLY A 106 -14.74 -8.88 -4.05
CA GLY A 106 -14.84 -7.78 -5.02
C GLY A 106 -14.25 -6.45 -4.53
N TRP A 107 -13.66 -6.40 -3.34
CA TRP A 107 -12.85 -5.26 -2.92
C TRP A 107 -11.42 -5.36 -3.46
N THR A 108 -10.93 -4.29 -4.06
CA THR A 108 -9.59 -4.25 -4.66
C THR A 108 -8.88 -2.93 -4.40
N ILE A 109 -7.55 -2.97 -4.34
CA ILE A 109 -6.68 -1.79 -4.38
C ILE A 109 -5.70 -1.97 -5.54
N ASP A 110 -5.69 -1.05 -6.48
CA ASP A 110 -4.75 -1.00 -7.58
C ASP A 110 -3.72 0.10 -7.32
N LEU A 111 -2.44 -0.27 -7.39
CA LEU A 111 -1.29 0.62 -7.26
C LEU A 111 -0.50 0.59 -8.57
N GLY A 112 -0.43 1.74 -9.25
CA GLY A 112 0.31 1.92 -10.49
C GLY A 112 1.65 2.61 -10.25
N PHE A 113 2.74 1.96 -10.65
CA PHE A 113 4.11 2.49 -10.55
C PHE A 113 4.67 2.80 -11.94
N THR A 114 5.48 3.83 -12.07
CA THR A 114 6.09 4.21 -13.35
C THR A 114 7.50 4.76 -13.18
N GLU A 115 8.30 4.59 -14.22
CA GLU A 115 9.62 5.23 -14.42
C GLU A 115 9.54 6.36 -15.47
N ASP A 116 8.32 6.74 -15.88
CA ASP A 116 8.12 7.75 -16.90
C ASP A 116 8.55 9.14 -16.39
N LYS A 117 9.59 9.68 -17.03
CA LYS A 117 10.24 10.95 -16.68
C LYS A 117 9.33 12.18 -16.80
N ARG A 118 8.13 12.03 -17.35
CA ARG A 118 7.11 13.09 -17.36
C ARG A 118 6.56 13.35 -15.95
N PHE A 119 6.57 12.36 -15.07
CA PHE A 119 6.19 12.55 -13.67
C PHE A 119 7.34 13.21 -12.91
N LYS A 120 7.01 14.24 -12.12
CA LYS A 120 8.01 14.99 -11.36
C LYS A 120 8.27 14.29 -10.02
N THR A 121 9.46 13.72 -9.90
CA THR A 121 9.84 12.81 -8.81
C THR A 121 11.02 13.33 -8.00
N GLU A 122 11.24 14.65 -7.94
CA GLU A 122 12.44 15.27 -7.32
C GLU A 122 13.78 14.67 -7.82
N GLY A 123 13.81 14.18 -9.06
CA GLY A 123 14.98 13.56 -9.69
C GLY A 123 15.12 12.05 -9.45
N LYS A 124 14.09 11.41 -8.88
CA LYS A 124 14.04 9.95 -8.62
C LYS A 124 13.52 9.17 -9.81
N GLU A 125 13.88 7.90 -9.89
CA GLU A 125 13.72 7.10 -11.10
C GLU A 125 12.39 6.32 -11.18
N PHE A 126 11.74 6.06 -10.04
CA PHE A 126 10.39 5.49 -10.01
C PHE A 126 9.45 6.26 -9.08
N THR A 127 8.14 6.19 -9.36
CA THR A 127 7.09 6.76 -8.50
C THR A 127 5.80 5.94 -8.54
N LEU A 128 5.02 5.99 -7.45
CA LEU A 128 3.60 5.65 -7.48
C LEU A 128 2.85 6.80 -8.19
N PHE A 129 2.08 6.50 -9.23
CA PHE A 129 1.37 7.52 -10.02
C PHE A 129 -0.16 7.35 -10.04
N GLN A 130 -0.66 6.23 -9.54
CA GLN A 130 -2.09 5.94 -9.54
C GLN A 130 -2.48 5.05 -8.35
N VAL A 131 -3.62 5.38 -7.75
CA VAL A 131 -4.30 4.52 -6.76
C VAL A 131 -5.76 4.42 -7.15
N ASN A 132 -6.27 3.21 -7.35
CA ASN A 132 -7.70 2.97 -7.50
C ASN A 132 -8.18 2.00 -6.43
N VAL A 133 -9.32 2.29 -5.82
CA VAL A 133 -9.94 1.43 -4.81
C VAL A 133 -11.33 1.06 -5.30
N THR A 134 -11.60 -0.23 -5.41
CA THR A 134 -12.97 -0.74 -5.60
C THR A 134 -13.50 -1.18 -4.25
N ALA A 135 -14.57 -0.55 -3.78
CA ALA A 135 -15.27 -0.88 -2.55
C ALA A 135 -16.59 -1.58 -2.87
N ASN A 136 -16.70 -2.88 -2.57
CA ASN A 136 -17.92 -3.65 -2.76
C ASN A 136 -18.72 -3.76 -1.45
N PHE A 137 -19.39 -2.68 -1.04
CA PHE A 137 -20.18 -2.63 0.19
C PHE A 137 -21.21 -3.78 0.30
N SER A 138 -21.76 -4.24 -0.83
CA SER A 138 -22.72 -5.36 -0.82
C SER A 138 -22.14 -6.72 -0.41
N SER A 139 -20.82 -6.89 -0.45
CA SER A 139 -20.15 -8.13 -0.03
C SER A 139 -20.13 -8.33 1.48
N ASP A 140 -20.32 -7.26 2.27
CA ASP A 140 -20.42 -7.31 3.71
C ASP A 140 -21.56 -6.40 4.21
N PRO A 141 -22.82 -6.83 4.09
CA PRO A 141 -23.97 -6.05 4.52
C PRO A 141 -24.04 -5.86 6.05
N SER A 142 -23.25 -6.62 6.82
CA SER A 142 -23.19 -6.49 8.27
C SER A 142 -22.41 -5.25 8.69
N SER A 143 -21.26 -5.01 8.03
CA SER A 143 -20.44 -3.80 8.23
C SER A 143 -20.97 -2.60 7.45
N PHE A 144 -21.63 -2.84 6.29
CA PHE A 144 -22.14 -1.78 5.41
C PHE A 144 -23.65 -1.91 5.16
N PRO A 145 -24.49 -1.75 6.20
CA PRO A 145 -25.93 -1.89 6.06
C PRO A 145 -26.51 -0.79 5.17
N ASN A 146 -27.47 -1.17 4.33
CA ASN A 146 -28.27 -0.28 3.47
C ASN A 146 -27.45 0.65 2.56
N ALA A 147 -26.30 0.18 2.06
CA ALA A 147 -25.52 0.91 1.07
C ALA A 147 -26.39 1.17 -0.18
N LYS A 148 -26.58 2.45 -0.52
CA LYS A 148 -27.35 2.91 -1.69
C LYS A 148 -26.68 2.48 -2.99
N TYR A 149 -25.34 2.51 -3.01
CA TYR A 149 -24.52 2.03 -4.11
C TYR A 149 -23.81 0.75 -3.67
N PRO A 150 -24.14 -0.43 -4.25
CA PRO A 150 -23.54 -1.71 -3.88
C PRO A 150 -22.02 -1.78 -4.04
N THR A 151 -21.50 -1.08 -5.06
CA THR A 151 -20.07 -0.98 -5.36
C THR A 151 -19.74 0.45 -5.75
N GLN A 152 -18.59 0.95 -5.31
CA GLN A 152 -18.04 2.24 -5.68
C GLN A 152 -16.57 2.13 -6.04
N SER A 153 -16.09 3.02 -6.90
CA SER A 153 -14.69 3.11 -7.27
C SER A 153 -14.17 4.50 -6.96
N TYR A 154 -13.09 4.56 -6.19
CA TYR A 154 -12.38 5.78 -5.83
C TYR A 154 -11.07 5.79 -6.60
N ASN A 155 -10.77 6.88 -7.32
CA ASN A 155 -9.57 6.96 -8.13
C ASN A 155 -8.77 8.20 -7.75
N LEU A 156 -7.45 8.02 -7.66
CA LEU A 156 -6.47 9.09 -7.55
C LEU A 156 -5.53 8.93 -8.73
N HIS A 157 -5.64 9.86 -9.67
CA HIS A 157 -4.80 9.95 -10.85
C HIS A 157 -3.90 11.16 -10.69
N ILE A 158 -2.59 10.96 -10.79
CA ILE A 158 -1.67 12.09 -10.73
C ILE A 158 -1.57 12.72 -12.12
N ASP A 159 -1.79 14.03 -12.19
CA ASP A 159 -1.40 14.82 -13.35
C ASP A 159 0.12 15.00 -13.32
N PRO A 160 0.87 14.48 -14.31
CA PRO A 160 2.33 14.65 -14.36
C PRO A 160 2.78 16.11 -14.40
N ASN A 161 1.90 17.05 -14.74
CA ASN A 161 2.20 18.48 -14.74
C ASN A 161 1.99 19.13 -13.36
N ASN A 162 1.20 18.53 -12.47
CA ASN A 162 0.90 19.02 -11.13
C ASN A 162 1.69 18.25 -10.06
N LEU A 163 2.53 18.96 -9.31
CA LEU A 163 3.39 18.39 -8.26
C LEU A 163 2.66 18.08 -6.95
N SER A 164 1.42 18.55 -6.77
CA SER A 164 0.75 18.48 -5.47
C SER A 164 0.34 17.08 -5.05
N ASP A 165 0.31 16.12 -5.98
CA ASP A 165 -0.44 14.88 -5.79
C ASP A 165 0.49 13.66 -5.88
N LEU A 166 0.54 12.88 -4.79
CA LEU A 166 1.02 11.49 -4.55
C LEU A 166 2.40 11.07 -5.13
N SER A 167 2.79 11.52 -6.33
CA SER A 167 4.06 11.28 -7.01
C SER A 167 5.24 11.95 -6.31
N GLY A 168 4.97 13.03 -5.56
CA GLY A 168 5.93 13.64 -4.65
C GLY A 168 6.07 12.93 -3.30
N SER A 169 5.32 11.84 -3.07
CA SER A 169 5.28 11.19 -1.75
C SER A 169 5.85 9.78 -1.72
N ILE A 170 5.71 9.01 -2.80
CA ILE A 170 6.28 7.65 -2.91
C ILE A 170 7.12 7.57 -4.18
N TYR A 171 8.42 7.77 -4.01
CA TYR A 171 9.41 7.71 -5.08
C TYR A 171 10.73 7.10 -4.56
N ALA A 172 11.56 6.55 -5.45
CA ALA A 172 12.97 6.26 -5.14
C ALA A 172 13.80 6.05 -6.42
N ASP A 173 15.12 5.92 -6.25
CA ASP A 173 16.02 5.54 -7.34
C ASP A 173 15.91 4.04 -7.64
N ILE A 174 16.22 3.61 -8.87
CA ILE A 174 16.24 2.20 -9.23
C ILE A 174 17.30 1.48 -8.38
N GLY A 175 16.92 0.31 -7.85
CA GLY A 175 17.76 -0.47 -6.94
C GLY A 175 17.68 -0.05 -5.47
N ASN A 176 16.96 1.04 -5.16
CA ASN A 176 16.63 1.43 -3.79
C ASN A 176 15.15 1.15 -3.48
N SER A 177 14.83 0.97 -2.20
CA SER A 177 13.45 0.87 -1.73
C SER A 177 13.01 2.19 -1.09
N TYR A 178 11.78 2.60 -1.37
CA TYR A 178 11.13 3.63 -0.57
C TYR A 178 10.77 3.06 0.81
N TYR A 179 11.09 3.80 1.87
CA TYR A 179 10.75 3.43 3.25
C TYR A 179 10.24 4.63 4.01
N CYS A 180 9.00 4.54 4.51
CA CYS A 180 8.40 5.55 5.37
C CYS A 180 7.66 4.86 6.52
N PRO A 181 8.16 4.97 7.77
CA PRO A 181 7.48 4.41 8.94
C PRO A 181 6.34 5.30 9.45
N SER A 182 6.31 6.58 9.06
CA SER A 182 5.27 7.53 9.44
C SER A 182 4.02 7.35 8.59
N GLU A 183 2.84 7.50 9.20
CA GLU A 183 1.56 7.47 8.48
C GLU A 183 1.57 8.48 7.32
N GLN A 184 1.23 7.99 6.13
CA GLN A 184 1.01 8.82 4.94
C GLN A 184 -0.48 8.79 4.59
N LYS A 185 -1.06 9.95 4.29
CA LYS A 185 -2.47 10.09 3.92
C LYS A 185 -2.58 10.66 2.51
N TYR A 186 -3.40 10.02 1.70
CA TYR A 186 -3.67 10.42 0.32
C TYR A 186 -5.18 10.51 0.13
N ALA A 187 -5.66 11.68 -0.29
CA ALA A 187 -7.06 11.86 -0.63
C ALA A 187 -7.32 11.20 -2.00
N ILE A 188 -8.20 10.22 -2.03
CA ILE A 188 -8.62 9.54 -3.26
C ILE A 188 -10.01 10.08 -3.59
N ASN A 189 -10.21 10.59 -4.81
CA ASN A 189 -11.44 11.28 -5.22
C ASN A 189 -11.66 12.68 -4.60
N ASP A 190 -10.59 13.44 -4.36
CA ASP A 190 -10.72 14.88 -4.15
C ASP A 190 -11.11 15.50 -5.50
N ASP A 191 -12.38 15.87 -5.66
CA ASP A 191 -12.82 16.66 -6.79
C ASP A 191 -11.93 17.90 -6.84
N VAL A 192 -11.26 18.14 -7.98
CA VAL A 192 -10.55 19.41 -8.17
C VAL A 192 -11.62 20.50 -8.16
N ALA A 193 -11.77 21.18 -7.02
CA ALA A 193 -12.67 22.30 -6.85
C ALA A 193 -12.38 23.44 -7.83
#